data_AF-A0A858U4E1-F1
#
_entry.id   AF-A0A858U4E1-F1
#
_cell.length_a   1.000
_cell.length_b   1.000
_cell.length_c   1.000
_cell.angle_alpha   90.00
_cell.angle_beta   90.00
_cell.angle_gamma   90.00
#
_symmetry.space_group_name_H-M   'P 1'
#
loop_
_entity.id
_entity.type
_entity.pdbx_description
1 polymer ?
#
loop_
_entity_poly.entity_id
_entity_poly.type
_entity_poly.pdbx_seq_one_letter_code
_entity_poly.pdbx_strand_id
1 'polypeptide(L)'
;MVYIKNLKSLELVEFNGIIAIQSNNSNKLLASLFQYELENQETIFQIEGNDISIKNAMIIDNLTRLSDLYTFSTKNILSKMILGNEKLEYNNFINIPYLVSEFEAINDKISKNFLNINFDKSKLFKSLLDINQDIFIDKDNFDKWLDNYGSDSLSKSVIILNNLDFANFQYLEKYLNKFYFIIFTSNIFQLAANFEQLEQCAIVENNRGIYINSGIAIHNWIENKKNTSLEMKESYELLKNDEIIQIELKKYLIK
;
A
#
# COMPACT_ATOMS: atom_id res chain seq x y z
N MET A 1 17.88 -0.76 -3.89
CA MET A 1 18.15 -0.97 -2.45
C MET A 1 16.96 -0.54 -1.60
N VAL A 2 16.61 -1.32 -0.59
CA VAL A 2 15.69 -0.94 0.51
C VAL A 2 16.36 -1.21 1.86
N TYR A 3 16.18 -0.30 2.79
CA TYR A 3 16.75 -0.35 4.13
C TYR A 3 15.71 0.01 5.19
N ILE A 4 15.60 -0.79 6.26
CA ILE A 4 14.66 -0.58 7.37
C ILE A 4 15.41 -0.44 8.69
N LYS A 5 15.50 0.80 9.20
CA LYS A 5 16.47 1.18 10.24
C LYS A 5 16.23 0.51 11.60
N ASN A 6 14.98 0.25 11.98
CA ASN A 6 14.60 -0.42 13.24
C ASN A 6 15.10 -1.87 13.35
N LEU A 7 15.19 -2.58 12.23
CA LEU A 7 15.35 -4.03 12.21
C LEU A 7 16.81 -4.46 12.08
N LYS A 8 17.66 -4.03 13.04
CA LYS A 8 19.12 -4.18 12.92
C LYS A 8 19.61 -3.94 11.49
N SER A 9 19.12 -2.85 10.89
CA SER A 9 19.63 -2.44 9.59
C SER A 9 19.33 -3.48 8.49
N LEU A 10 18.10 -4.02 8.43
CA LEU A 10 17.69 -4.88 7.32
C LEU A 10 17.91 -4.16 6.00
N GLU A 11 18.86 -4.64 5.21
CA GLU A 11 19.32 -4.04 3.97
C GLU A 11 19.20 -5.07 2.84
N LEU A 12 18.40 -4.73 1.84
CA LEU A 12 18.28 -5.48 0.60
C LEU A 12 18.84 -4.62 -0.53
N VAL A 13 20.01 -4.99 -1.03
CA VAL A 13 20.71 -4.26 -2.09
C VAL A 13 19.94 -4.33 -3.41
N GLU A 14 19.58 -5.54 -3.85
CA GLU A 14 18.84 -5.83 -5.08
C GLU A 14 17.31 -5.77 -4.87
N PHE A 15 16.84 -4.59 -4.48
CA PHE A 15 15.42 -4.32 -4.34
C PHE A 15 14.76 -4.09 -5.70
N ASN A 16 13.73 -4.87 -6.03
CA ASN A 16 12.97 -4.75 -7.29
C ASN A 16 11.67 -3.95 -7.16
N GLY A 17 11.43 -3.33 -6.00
CA GLY A 17 10.25 -2.53 -5.73
C GLY A 17 9.23 -3.18 -4.79
N ILE A 18 9.41 -4.44 -4.42
CA ILE A 18 8.55 -5.15 -3.46
C ILE A 18 9.40 -5.95 -2.47
N ILE A 19 9.05 -5.87 -1.19
CA ILE A 19 9.65 -6.69 -0.13
C ILE A 19 8.56 -7.28 0.74
N ALA A 20 8.66 -8.57 1.08
CA ALA A 20 7.77 -9.20 2.04
C ALA A 20 8.51 -9.51 3.34
N ILE A 21 7.91 -9.15 4.48
CA ILE A 21 8.51 -9.28 5.79
C ILE A 21 7.60 -10.14 6.66
N GLN A 22 8.10 -11.31 7.01
CA GLN A 22 7.44 -12.21 7.93
C GLN A 22 7.60 -11.71 9.37
N SER A 23 6.49 -11.63 10.10
CA SER A 23 6.50 -11.39 11.55
C SER A 23 5.41 -12.20 12.23
N ASN A 24 5.69 -12.67 13.45
CA ASN A 24 4.68 -13.34 14.28
C ASN A 24 3.54 -12.38 14.68
N ASN A 25 3.80 -11.07 14.67
CA ASN A 25 2.79 -10.05 14.93
C ASN A 25 3.12 -8.79 14.12
N SER A 26 2.49 -8.69 12.95
CA SER A 26 2.69 -7.58 12.02
C SER A 26 2.26 -6.22 12.58
N ASN A 27 1.19 -6.18 13.40
CA ASN A 27 0.75 -4.96 14.07
C ASN A 27 1.79 -4.46 15.08
N LYS A 28 2.40 -5.37 15.84
CA LYS A 28 3.50 -5.04 16.77
C LYS A 28 4.74 -4.56 16.02
N LEU A 29 5.06 -5.19 14.88
CA LEU A 29 6.13 -4.71 14.01
C LEU A 29 5.82 -3.30 13.50
N LEU A 30 4.65 -3.06 12.94
CA LEU A 30 4.23 -1.74 12.46
C LEU A 30 4.32 -0.67 13.57
N ALA A 31 3.82 -0.98 14.77
CA ALA A 31 3.92 -0.08 15.92
C ALA A 31 5.38 0.24 16.29
N SER A 32 6.29 -0.74 16.20
CA SER A 32 7.71 -0.51 16.50
C SER A 32 8.37 0.39 15.45
N LEU A 33 7.92 0.37 14.20
CA LEU A 33 8.40 1.29 13.16
C LEU A 33 8.00 2.73 13.46
N PHE A 34 6.74 2.98 13.86
CA PHE A 34 6.30 4.30 14.31
C PHE A 34 7.08 4.78 15.55
N GLN A 35 7.26 3.88 16.52
CA GLN A 35 7.99 4.20 17.75
C GLN A 35 9.43 4.59 17.46
N TYR A 36 10.09 3.89 16.54
CA TYR A 36 11.46 4.21 16.12
C TYR A 36 11.58 5.65 15.58
N GLU A 37 10.68 6.09 14.70
CA GLU A 37 10.73 7.46 14.18
C GLU A 37 10.49 8.51 15.26
N LEU A 38 9.60 8.22 16.22
CA LEU A 38 9.31 9.12 17.33
C LEU A 38 10.51 9.27 18.28
N GLU A 39 11.16 8.16 18.61
CA GLU A 39 12.29 8.13 19.55
C GLU A 39 13.57 8.70 18.94
N ASN A 40 13.85 8.38 17.67
CA ASN A 40 15.13 8.72 17.03
C ASN A 40 15.06 10.00 16.19
N GLN A 41 13.86 10.53 15.92
CA GLN A 41 13.66 11.67 15.01
C GLN A 41 14.22 11.44 13.59
N GLU A 42 14.28 10.17 13.17
CA GLU A 42 14.80 9.74 11.88
C GLU A 42 13.72 8.98 11.08
N THR A 43 13.81 9.05 9.75
CA THR A 43 12.96 8.26 8.84
C THR A 43 13.27 6.77 8.96
N ILE A 44 12.23 5.93 8.95
CA ILE A 44 12.38 4.49 9.12
C ILE A 44 12.88 3.76 7.87
N PHE A 45 12.56 4.28 6.67
CA PHE A 45 12.89 3.65 5.40
C PHE A 45 13.93 4.46 4.64
N GLN A 46 14.87 3.77 3.99
CA GLN A 46 15.63 4.33 2.88
C GLN A 46 15.39 3.45 1.65
N ILE A 47 14.72 3.99 0.63
CA ILE A 47 14.36 3.27 -0.60
C ILE A 47 14.99 3.97 -1.79
N GLU A 48 15.84 3.23 -2.51
CA GLU A 48 16.59 3.75 -3.67
C GLU A 48 17.32 5.06 -3.36
N GLY A 49 17.92 5.14 -2.16
CA GLY A 49 18.66 6.31 -1.68
C GLY A 49 17.80 7.43 -1.07
N ASN A 50 16.47 7.35 -1.16
CA ASN A 50 15.56 8.34 -0.59
C ASN A 50 15.11 7.94 0.82
N ASP A 51 15.26 8.85 1.77
CA ASP A 51 14.72 8.71 3.12
C ASP A 51 13.20 8.93 3.13
N ILE A 52 12.44 7.96 3.65
CA ILE A 52 10.97 7.98 3.64
C ILE A 52 10.46 7.71 5.05
N SER A 53 9.63 8.63 5.56
CA SER A 53 8.94 8.46 6.84
C SER A 53 7.77 7.48 6.69
N ILE A 54 7.53 6.65 7.71
CA ILE A 54 6.33 5.80 7.78
C ILE A 54 5.03 6.61 7.72
N LYS A 55 5.04 7.86 8.19
CA LYS A 55 3.88 8.76 8.13
C LYS A 55 3.51 9.14 6.70
N ASN A 56 4.45 9.00 5.75
CA ASN A 56 4.22 9.25 4.33
C ASN A 56 3.86 7.96 3.56
N ALA A 57 3.93 6.79 4.20
CA ALA A 57 3.50 5.54 3.60
C ALA A 57 1.99 5.35 3.75
N MET A 58 1.35 4.77 2.73
CA MET A 58 -0.03 4.35 2.83
C MET A 58 -0.08 2.96 3.45
N ILE A 59 -0.77 2.81 4.58
CA ILE A 59 -0.93 1.53 5.27
C ILE A 59 -2.31 0.99 4.94
N ILE A 60 -2.36 -0.25 4.45
CA ILE A 60 -3.59 -0.93 4.03
C ILE A 60 -3.63 -2.31 4.69
N ASP A 61 -4.77 -2.62 5.30
CA ASP A 61 -5.09 -3.91 5.91
C ASP A 61 -6.55 -4.29 5.61
N ASN A 62 -6.99 -5.45 6.13
CA ASN A 62 -8.36 -5.95 5.97
C ASN A 62 -9.44 -5.06 6.63
N LEU A 63 -9.06 -4.10 7.47
CA LEU A 63 -9.97 -3.16 8.15
C LEU A 63 -10.03 -1.79 7.47
N THR A 64 -9.15 -1.57 6.48
CA THR A 64 -9.11 -0.32 5.72
C THR A 64 -10.38 -0.20 4.89
N ARG A 65 -11.04 0.96 5.01
CA ARG A 65 -12.27 1.25 4.30
C ARG A 65 -11.97 1.95 2.98
N LEU A 66 -12.84 1.80 2.00
CA LEU A 66 -12.72 2.57 0.75
C LEU A 66 -12.78 4.08 1.00
N SER A 67 -13.50 4.52 2.03
CA SER A 67 -13.55 5.93 2.42
C SER A 67 -12.22 6.48 2.94
N ASP A 68 -11.31 5.62 3.40
CA ASP A 68 -9.95 6.03 3.78
C ASP A 68 -9.10 6.34 2.53
N LEU A 69 -9.38 5.65 1.42
CA LEU A 69 -8.69 5.83 0.14
C LEU A 69 -9.31 6.91 -0.75
N TYR A 70 -10.62 7.08 -0.70
CA TYR A 70 -11.39 8.04 -1.52
C TYR A 70 -12.01 9.11 -0.62
N THR A 71 -11.45 10.32 -0.66
CA THR A 71 -11.89 11.46 0.18
C THR A 71 -12.10 12.72 -0.64
N PHE A 72 -12.97 13.61 -0.15
CA PHE A 72 -13.15 14.96 -0.72
C PHE A 72 -12.03 15.93 -0.30
N SER A 73 -10.77 15.55 -0.56
CA SER A 73 -9.63 16.45 -0.45
C SER A 73 -9.05 16.74 -1.83
N THR A 74 -8.53 17.95 -2.06
CA THR A 74 -8.08 18.42 -3.38
C THR A 74 -6.96 17.56 -3.99
N LYS A 75 -6.16 16.88 -3.16
CA LYS A 75 -5.10 15.98 -3.59
C LYS A 75 -5.59 14.54 -3.84
N ASN A 76 -6.77 14.19 -3.36
CA ASN A 76 -7.29 12.83 -3.44
C ASN A 76 -7.90 12.53 -4.81
N ILE A 77 -7.78 11.27 -5.19
CA ILE A 77 -8.22 10.70 -6.46
C ILE A 77 -9.70 10.94 -6.76
N LEU A 78 -10.59 10.85 -5.76
CA LEU A 78 -12.02 11.08 -5.93
C LEU A 78 -12.29 12.52 -6.41
N SER A 79 -11.68 13.49 -5.74
CA SER A 79 -11.82 14.90 -6.10
C SER A 79 -11.26 15.16 -7.50
N LYS A 80 -10.11 14.57 -7.84
CA LYS A 80 -9.54 14.71 -9.19
C LYS A 80 -10.49 14.16 -10.26
N MET A 81 -11.08 12.99 -10.04
CA MET A 81 -12.05 12.37 -10.96
C MET A 81 -13.29 13.25 -11.15
N ILE A 82 -13.83 13.82 -10.06
CA ILE A 82 -15.02 14.68 -10.12
C ILE A 82 -14.69 16.02 -10.80
N LEU A 83 -13.60 16.66 -10.39
CA LEU A 83 -13.21 17.99 -10.88
C LEU A 83 -12.79 17.93 -12.35
N GLY A 84 -12.08 16.88 -12.77
CA GLY A 84 -11.64 16.68 -14.15
C GLY A 84 -12.72 16.16 -15.11
N ASN A 85 -13.92 15.82 -14.62
CA ASN A 85 -14.99 15.35 -15.49
C ASN A 85 -15.83 16.52 -16.02
N GLU A 86 -15.72 16.78 -17.33
CA GLU A 86 -16.45 17.83 -18.06
C GLU A 86 -17.97 17.66 -18.01
N LYS A 87 -18.47 16.42 -17.89
CA LYS A 87 -19.91 16.17 -17.75
C LYS A 87 -20.45 16.66 -16.41
N LEU A 88 -19.57 16.79 -15.41
CA LEU A 88 -19.88 17.28 -14.07
C LEU A 88 -19.64 18.79 -13.92
N GLU A 89 -19.55 19.55 -15.01
CA GLU A 89 -19.59 21.02 -14.94
C GLU A 89 -20.95 21.54 -14.46
N TYR A 90 -20.95 22.53 -13.57
CA TYR A 90 -22.17 23.02 -12.89
C TYR A 90 -23.23 23.52 -13.86
N ASN A 91 -22.83 24.09 -15.01
CA ASN A 91 -23.76 24.53 -16.04
C ASN A 91 -24.61 23.40 -16.64
N ASN A 92 -24.21 22.14 -16.48
CA ASN A 92 -24.94 20.99 -17.01
C ASN A 92 -26.12 20.56 -16.14
N PHE A 93 -26.13 20.91 -14.84
CA PHE A 93 -27.14 20.42 -13.89
C PHE A 93 -27.64 21.47 -12.89
N ILE A 94 -27.06 22.67 -12.87
CA ILE A 94 -27.55 23.82 -12.10
C ILE A 94 -28.00 24.91 -13.07
N ASN A 95 -29.25 25.34 -12.93
CA ASN A 95 -29.79 26.48 -13.66
C ASN A 95 -29.32 27.79 -13.01
N ILE A 96 -28.09 28.21 -13.31
CA ILE A 96 -27.49 29.44 -12.79
C ILE A 96 -28.36 30.67 -13.09
N PRO A 97 -28.90 30.87 -14.32
CA PRO A 97 -29.78 32.01 -14.60
C PRO A 97 -31.00 32.09 -13.68
N TYR A 98 -31.64 30.96 -13.41
CA TYR A 98 -32.78 30.90 -12.49
C TYR A 98 -32.37 31.28 -11.06
N LEU A 99 -31.28 30.72 -10.54
CA LEU A 99 -30.79 31.04 -9.18
C LEU A 99 -30.43 32.52 -9.02
N VAL A 100 -29.81 33.13 -10.04
CA VAL A 100 -29.50 34.57 -10.04
C VAL A 100 -30.79 35.37 -9.91
N SER A 101 -31.82 35.05 -10.70
CA SER A 101 -33.10 35.79 -10.67
C SER A 101 -33.81 35.71 -9.31
N GLU A 102 -33.77 34.55 -8.64
CA GLU A 102 -34.33 34.39 -7.29
C GLU A 102 -33.52 35.17 -6.25
N PHE A 103 -32.19 35.21 -6.38
CA PHE A 103 -31.33 35.99 -5.48
C PHE A 103 -31.51 37.49 -5.67
N GLU A 104 -31.67 37.97 -6.90
CA GLU A 104 -32.00 39.37 -7.18
C GLU A 104 -33.34 39.76 -6.53
N ALA A 105 -34.37 38.93 -6.67
CA ALA A 105 -35.67 39.15 -6.03
C ALA A 105 -35.59 39.20 -4.49
N ILE A 106 -34.67 38.46 -3.87
CA ILE A 106 -34.40 38.51 -2.43
C ILE A 106 -33.58 39.76 -2.06
N ASN A 107 -32.53 40.04 -2.83
CA ASN A 107 -31.65 41.20 -2.61
C ASN A 107 -32.45 42.51 -2.70
N ASP A 108 -33.38 42.62 -3.63
CA ASP A 108 -34.26 43.79 -3.77
C ASP A 108 -35.15 44.02 -2.54
N LYS A 109 -35.49 42.96 -1.78
CA LYS A 109 -36.27 43.04 -0.54
C LYS A 109 -35.43 43.40 0.69
N ILE A 110 -34.13 43.12 0.67
CA ILE A 110 -33.25 43.24 1.85
C ILE A 110 -32.23 44.37 1.64
N SER A 111 -31.31 44.16 0.70
CA SER A 111 -30.28 45.11 0.29
C SER A 111 -29.64 44.60 -1.00
N LYS A 112 -29.27 45.52 -1.89
CA LYS A 112 -28.45 45.20 -3.07
C LYS A 112 -27.20 44.43 -2.63
N ASN A 113 -26.87 43.38 -3.39
CA ASN A 113 -25.70 42.51 -3.19
C ASN A 113 -25.63 41.79 -1.82
N PHE A 114 -26.76 41.63 -1.12
CA PHE A 114 -26.82 40.90 0.15
C PHE A 114 -26.41 39.41 -0.02
N LEU A 115 -26.97 38.75 -1.04
CA LEU A 115 -26.58 37.41 -1.48
C LEU A 115 -25.77 37.49 -2.77
N ASN A 116 -24.69 36.69 -2.84
CA ASN A 116 -23.87 36.51 -4.04
C ASN A 116 -23.64 35.03 -4.29
N ILE A 117 -23.54 34.65 -5.56
CA ILE A 117 -23.22 33.27 -5.94
C ILE A 117 -21.72 33.03 -5.76
N ASN A 118 -21.36 32.00 -5.00
CA ASN A 118 -20.00 31.49 -4.88
C ASN A 118 -20.02 29.97 -5.11
N PHE A 119 -19.77 29.55 -6.35
CA PHE A 119 -19.71 28.14 -6.71
C PHE A 119 -18.28 27.59 -6.59
N ASP A 120 -18.10 26.70 -5.63
CA ASP A 120 -16.92 25.84 -5.52
C ASP A 120 -17.36 24.41 -5.83
N LYS A 121 -16.94 23.88 -6.99
CA LYS A 121 -17.31 22.54 -7.49
C LYS A 121 -17.01 21.46 -6.44
N SER A 122 -15.89 21.57 -5.72
CA SER A 122 -15.52 20.60 -4.69
C SER A 122 -16.47 20.65 -3.50
N LYS A 123 -16.80 21.85 -3.00
CA LYS A 123 -17.76 22.02 -1.89
C LYS A 123 -19.16 21.53 -2.26
N LEU A 124 -19.59 21.81 -3.49
CA LEU A 124 -20.89 21.38 -3.99
C LEU A 124 -21.00 19.85 -4.01
N PHE A 125 -20.07 19.15 -4.64
CA PHE A 125 -20.12 17.69 -4.70
C PHE A 125 -19.99 17.05 -3.31
N LYS A 126 -19.15 17.63 -2.44
CA LYS A 126 -19.07 17.20 -1.03
C LYS A 126 -20.40 17.34 -0.28
N SER A 127 -21.26 18.30 -0.64
CA SER A 127 -22.60 18.44 -0.05
C SER A 127 -23.68 17.56 -0.68
N LEU A 128 -23.47 17.10 -1.92
CA LEU A 128 -24.46 16.30 -2.66
C LEU A 128 -24.22 14.79 -2.54
N LEU A 129 -22.98 14.39 -2.28
CA LEU A 129 -22.56 13.00 -2.27
C LEU A 129 -22.22 12.56 -0.86
N ASP A 130 -22.69 11.36 -0.51
CA ASP A 130 -22.26 10.66 0.69
C ASP A 130 -21.32 9.52 0.31
N ILE A 131 -20.22 9.35 1.06
CA ILE A 131 -19.26 8.28 0.85
C ILE A 131 -19.63 7.15 1.78
N ASN A 132 -19.99 6.00 1.20
CA ASN A 132 -20.30 4.80 1.98
C ASN A 132 -19.10 4.38 2.84
N GLN A 133 -19.27 4.43 4.16
CA GLN A 133 -18.24 4.14 5.16
C GLN A 133 -18.15 2.66 5.54
N ASP A 134 -19.06 1.82 5.04
CA ASP A 134 -19.21 0.41 5.42
C ASP A 134 -18.56 -0.55 4.42
N ILE A 135 -17.93 -0.02 3.37
CA ILE A 135 -17.24 -0.82 2.35
C ILE A 135 -15.76 -0.94 2.71
N PHE A 136 -15.33 -2.15 3.04
CA PHE A 136 -13.93 -2.51 3.23
C PHE A 136 -13.21 -2.75 1.90
N ILE A 137 -11.90 -2.65 1.93
CA ILE A 137 -11.07 -2.99 0.77
C ILE A 137 -11.15 -4.49 0.48
N ASP A 138 -11.29 -4.80 -0.80
CA ASP A 138 -11.13 -6.12 -1.37
C ASP A 138 -10.19 -6.03 -2.58
N LYS A 139 -9.88 -7.18 -3.19
CA LYS A 139 -8.98 -7.23 -4.34
C LYS A 139 -9.46 -6.36 -5.51
N ASP A 140 -10.75 -6.41 -5.82
CA ASP A 140 -11.31 -5.76 -7.01
C ASP A 140 -11.33 -4.24 -6.87
N ASN A 141 -11.69 -3.75 -5.69
CA ASN A 141 -11.74 -2.32 -5.41
C ASN A 141 -10.34 -1.75 -5.16
N PHE A 142 -9.39 -2.54 -4.64
CA PHE A 142 -8.00 -2.17 -4.52
C PHE A 142 -7.31 -2.06 -5.89
N ASP A 143 -7.57 -3.01 -6.80
CA ASP A 143 -7.09 -2.95 -8.19
C ASP A 143 -7.54 -1.66 -8.87
N LYS A 144 -8.84 -1.34 -8.78
CA LYS A 144 -9.39 -0.08 -9.32
C LYS A 144 -8.70 1.13 -8.73
N TRP A 145 -8.42 1.12 -7.42
CA TRP A 145 -7.74 2.23 -6.78
C TRP A 145 -6.30 2.38 -7.27
N LEU A 146 -5.51 1.30 -7.32
CA LEU A 146 -4.13 1.30 -7.84
C LEU A 146 -4.04 1.75 -9.31
N ASP A 147 -4.98 1.29 -10.14
CA ASP A 147 -5.04 1.64 -11.57
C ASP A 147 -5.24 3.15 -11.75
N ASN A 148 -6.16 3.72 -10.97
CA ASN A 148 -6.53 5.12 -11.08
C ASN A 148 -5.62 6.06 -10.25
N TYR A 149 -4.79 5.53 -9.35
CA TYR A 149 -3.89 6.35 -8.54
C TYR A 149 -2.94 7.14 -9.45
N GLY A 150 -2.88 8.44 -9.19
CA GLY A 150 -2.40 9.45 -10.12
C GLY A 150 -1.03 9.15 -10.72
N SER A 151 -0.93 9.35 -12.04
CA SER A 151 0.31 9.32 -12.84
C SER A 151 1.21 10.55 -12.63
N ASP A 152 0.76 11.52 -11.83
CA ASP A 152 1.36 12.86 -11.78
C ASP A 152 2.52 13.00 -10.78
N SER A 153 2.81 11.95 -9.98
CA SER A 153 3.93 11.99 -9.04
C SER A 153 5.22 11.57 -9.74
N LEU A 154 6.23 12.45 -9.72
CA LEU A 154 7.58 12.14 -10.21
C LEU A 154 8.26 11.01 -9.42
N SER A 155 7.77 10.71 -8.21
CA SER A 155 8.26 9.64 -7.34
C SER A 155 7.21 8.57 -7.11
N LYS A 156 7.66 7.33 -6.92
CA LYS A 156 6.81 6.21 -6.53
C LYS A 156 6.33 6.38 -5.09
N SER A 157 5.06 6.07 -4.84
CA SER A 157 4.51 6.07 -3.48
C SER A 157 4.82 4.75 -2.76
N VAL A 158 5.02 4.78 -1.44
CA VAL A 158 5.23 3.58 -0.63
C VAL A 158 3.89 3.10 -0.08
N ILE A 159 3.57 1.83 -0.30
CA ILE A 159 2.38 1.18 0.26
C ILE A 159 2.83 0.03 1.17
N ILE A 160 2.37 0.05 2.42
CA ILE A 160 2.54 -1.03 3.39
C ILE A 160 1.26 -1.86 3.41
N LEU A 161 1.34 -3.12 3.03
CA LEU A 161 0.24 -4.08 3.01
C LEU A 161 0.36 -4.97 4.25
N ASN A 162 -0.53 -4.82 5.22
CA ASN A 162 -0.44 -5.48 6.51
C ASN A 162 -1.43 -6.65 6.61
N ASN A 163 -0.92 -7.88 6.47
CA ASN A 163 -1.70 -9.13 6.46
C ASN A 163 -2.92 -9.08 5.51
N LEU A 164 -2.70 -8.61 4.27
CA LEU A 164 -3.75 -8.52 3.26
C LEU A 164 -3.78 -9.81 2.42
N ASP A 165 -4.87 -10.58 2.50
CA ASP A 165 -4.91 -11.99 2.05
C ASP A 165 -4.68 -12.16 0.54
N PHE A 166 -5.08 -11.18 -0.27
CA PHE A 166 -4.95 -11.24 -1.72
C PHE A 166 -3.62 -10.65 -2.24
N ALA A 167 -2.81 -10.03 -1.37
CA ALA A 167 -1.55 -9.44 -1.77
C ALA A 167 -0.49 -10.53 -1.94
N ASN A 168 0.15 -10.60 -3.11
CA ASN A 168 1.31 -11.45 -3.36
C ASN A 168 2.20 -10.81 -4.44
N PHE A 169 3.38 -11.38 -4.67
CA PHE A 169 4.36 -10.80 -5.61
C PHE A 169 3.80 -10.69 -7.04
N GLN A 170 3.21 -11.78 -7.55
CA GLN A 170 2.65 -11.83 -8.90
C GLN A 170 1.53 -10.79 -9.11
N TYR A 171 0.70 -10.60 -8.09
CA TYR A 171 -0.40 -9.63 -8.11
C TYR A 171 0.11 -8.18 -8.19
N LEU A 172 1.16 -7.86 -7.45
CA LEU A 172 1.66 -6.49 -7.30
C LEU A 172 2.69 -6.09 -8.37
N GLU A 173 3.26 -7.06 -9.09
CA GLU A 173 4.29 -6.83 -10.11
C GLU A 173 3.86 -5.80 -11.17
N LYS A 174 2.59 -5.84 -11.60
CA LYS A 174 1.99 -4.89 -12.57
C LYS A 174 1.98 -3.44 -12.08
N TYR A 175 2.21 -3.20 -10.80
CA TYR A 175 2.13 -1.89 -10.14
C TYR A 175 3.48 -1.31 -9.71
N LEU A 176 4.58 -2.06 -9.90
CA LEU A 176 5.92 -1.65 -9.44
C LEU A 176 6.48 -0.42 -10.15
N ASN A 177 5.91 -0.01 -11.28
CA ASN A 177 6.27 1.24 -11.95
C ASN A 177 5.76 2.48 -11.19
N LYS A 178 4.68 2.36 -10.42
CA LYS A 178 4.03 3.46 -9.69
C LYS A 178 4.31 3.42 -8.19
N PHE A 179 4.58 2.24 -7.64
CA PHE A 179 4.63 2.02 -6.20
C PHE A 179 5.85 1.21 -5.77
N TYR A 180 6.26 1.45 -4.53
CA TYR A 180 7.04 0.49 -3.76
C TYR A 180 6.11 -0.21 -2.77
N PHE A 181 6.20 -1.53 -2.67
CA PHE A 181 5.38 -2.32 -1.74
C PHE A 181 6.24 -2.91 -0.62
N ILE A 182 5.72 -2.81 0.61
CA ILE A 182 6.23 -3.51 1.78
C ILE A 182 5.08 -4.37 2.31
N ILE A 183 5.17 -5.68 2.19
CA ILE A 183 4.16 -6.60 2.70
C ILE A 183 4.57 -7.07 4.09
N PHE A 184 3.72 -6.91 5.09
CA PHE A 184 3.83 -7.64 6.35
C PHE A 184 2.92 -8.85 6.32
N THR A 185 3.46 -10.01 6.67
CA THR A 185 2.73 -11.29 6.62
C THR A 185 3.12 -12.19 7.80
N SER A 186 2.28 -13.16 8.13
CA SER A 186 2.65 -14.29 8.99
C SER A 186 3.43 -15.36 8.23
N ASN A 187 3.31 -15.44 6.90
CA ASN A 187 3.92 -16.48 6.08
C ASN A 187 4.35 -15.97 4.71
N ILE A 188 5.66 -15.82 4.50
CA ILE A 188 6.24 -15.39 3.21
C ILE A 188 6.16 -16.48 2.13
N PHE A 189 6.11 -17.76 2.50
CA PHE A 189 6.08 -18.87 1.55
C PHE A 189 4.76 -18.95 0.76
N GLN A 190 3.69 -18.34 1.29
CA GLN A 190 2.41 -18.22 0.59
C GLN A 190 2.39 -17.07 -0.42
N LEU A 191 3.25 -16.06 -0.24
CA LEU A 191 3.32 -14.87 -1.09
C LEU A 191 4.17 -15.10 -2.34
N ALA A 192 5.28 -15.80 -2.17
CA ALA A 192 6.18 -16.12 -3.27
C ALA A 192 5.60 -17.24 -4.16
N ALA A 193 6.02 -17.25 -5.41
CA ALA A 193 5.73 -18.28 -6.40
C ALA A 193 6.97 -19.07 -6.81
N ASN A 194 8.17 -18.57 -6.47
CA ASN A 194 9.46 -19.19 -6.77
C ASN A 194 10.54 -18.72 -5.79
N PHE A 195 11.75 -19.23 -5.97
CA PHE A 195 12.90 -18.91 -5.13
C PHE A 195 13.40 -17.48 -5.32
N GLU A 196 13.32 -16.93 -6.53
CA GLU A 196 13.72 -15.56 -6.83
C GLU A 196 12.84 -14.54 -6.07
N GLN A 197 11.54 -14.80 -5.94
CA GLN A 197 10.64 -13.99 -5.12
C GLN A 197 10.89 -14.18 -3.62
N LEU A 198 11.29 -15.39 -3.19
CA LEU A 198 11.71 -15.60 -1.80
C LEU A 198 12.94 -14.79 -1.45
N GLU A 199 13.84 -14.54 -2.39
CA GLU A 199 14.96 -13.64 -2.14
C GLU A 199 14.43 -12.27 -1.73
N GLN A 200 13.37 -11.74 -2.35
CA GLN A 200 12.73 -10.48 -1.92
C GLN A 200 11.97 -10.56 -0.57
N CYS A 201 12.24 -11.56 0.26
CA CYS A 201 11.61 -11.74 1.56
C CYS A 201 12.60 -11.63 2.72
N ALA A 202 12.06 -11.30 3.89
CA ALA A 202 12.78 -11.31 5.15
C ALA A 202 11.94 -11.87 6.28
N ILE A 203 12.60 -12.32 7.34
CA ILE A 203 11.97 -12.84 8.56
C ILE A 203 12.42 -11.96 9.73
N VAL A 204 11.46 -11.47 10.52
CA VAL A 204 11.75 -10.71 11.74
C VAL A 204 11.68 -11.63 12.96
N GLU A 205 12.82 -11.76 13.64
CA GLU A 205 12.92 -12.51 14.90
C GLU A 205 13.73 -11.68 15.91
N ASN A 206 13.24 -11.52 17.14
CA ASN A 206 13.92 -10.75 18.20
C ASN A 206 14.38 -9.33 17.76
N ASN A 207 13.52 -8.61 17.04
CA ASN A 207 13.80 -7.28 16.44
C ASN A 207 14.98 -7.26 15.46
N ARG A 208 15.32 -8.40 14.86
CA ARG A 208 16.32 -8.50 13.79
C ARG A 208 15.63 -8.95 12.51
N GLY A 209 15.88 -8.25 11.41
CA GLY A 209 15.50 -8.70 10.09
C GLY A 209 16.55 -9.66 9.52
N ILE A 210 16.12 -10.83 9.07
CA ILE A 210 16.96 -11.85 8.42
C ILE A 210 16.48 -11.94 6.97
N TYR A 211 17.33 -11.50 6.04
CA TYR A 211 17.05 -11.54 4.61
C TYR A 211 17.33 -12.92 4.03
N ILE A 212 16.52 -13.34 3.05
CA ILE A 212 16.79 -14.55 2.27
C ILE A 212 17.77 -14.20 1.15
N ASN A 213 19.04 -14.52 1.36
CA ASN A 213 20.12 -14.12 0.47
C ASN A 213 20.27 -14.93 -0.82
N SER A 214 19.82 -16.19 -0.83
CA SER A 214 19.95 -17.05 -1.99
C SER A 214 18.90 -18.16 -1.99
N GLY A 215 18.03 -18.12 -2.99
CA GLY A 215 17.08 -19.17 -3.29
C GLY A 215 17.76 -20.48 -3.68
N ILE A 216 18.91 -20.42 -4.36
CA ILE A 216 19.74 -21.59 -4.69
C ILE A 216 20.25 -22.26 -3.40
N ALA A 217 20.70 -21.49 -2.41
CA ALA A 217 21.14 -22.05 -1.14
C ALA A 217 20.00 -22.77 -0.41
N ILE A 218 18.77 -22.21 -0.45
CA ILE A 218 17.58 -22.86 0.10
C ILE A 218 17.26 -24.15 -0.66
N HIS A 219 17.29 -24.12 -1.99
CA HIS A 219 17.08 -25.30 -2.82
C HIS A 219 18.04 -26.44 -2.44
N ASN A 220 19.35 -26.16 -2.39
CA ASN A 220 20.37 -27.13 -1.99
C ASN A 220 20.15 -27.65 -0.55
N TRP A 221 19.67 -26.78 0.35
CA TRP A 221 19.32 -27.19 1.72
C TRP A 221 18.15 -28.19 1.73
N ILE A 222 17.13 -27.99 0.89
CA ILE A 222 15.99 -28.92 0.75
C ILE A 222 16.44 -30.26 0.19
N GLU A 223 17.25 -30.27 -0.88
CA GLU A 223 17.81 -31.50 -1.45
C GLU A 223 18.57 -32.32 -0.39
N ASN A 224 19.44 -31.65 0.37
CA ASN A 224 20.19 -32.29 1.45
C ASN A 224 19.27 -32.84 2.56
N LYS A 225 18.19 -32.13 2.89
CA LYS A 225 17.21 -32.57 3.87
C LYS A 225 16.39 -33.78 3.42
N LYS A 226 16.07 -33.85 2.13
CA LYS A 226 15.33 -34.97 1.52
C LYS A 226 16.24 -36.10 1.04
N ASN A 227 17.56 -35.89 1.08
CA ASN A 227 18.58 -36.82 0.59
C ASN A 227 18.28 -37.28 -0.86
N THR A 228 17.82 -36.35 -1.69
CA THR A 228 17.37 -36.60 -3.06
C THR A 228 17.69 -35.38 -3.92
N SER A 229 18.08 -35.58 -5.18
CA SER A 229 18.21 -34.48 -6.14
C SER A 229 16.84 -34.13 -6.70
N LEU A 230 16.52 -32.84 -6.70
CA LEU A 230 15.22 -32.29 -7.04
C LEU A 230 15.40 -31.20 -8.08
N GLU A 231 14.40 -30.97 -8.93
CA GLU A 231 14.39 -29.75 -9.73
C GLU A 231 14.03 -28.54 -8.85
N MET A 232 14.46 -27.33 -9.23
CA MET A 232 14.16 -26.08 -8.49
C MET A 232 12.65 -25.93 -8.20
N LYS A 233 11.81 -26.22 -9.20
CA LYS A 233 10.35 -26.14 -9.05
C LYS A 233 9.82 -27.14 -8.03
N GLU A 234 10.32 -28.37 -8.04
CA GLU A 234 9.90 -29.41 -7.10
C GLU A 234 10.29 -29.06 -5.67
N SER A 235 11.54 -28.61 -5.45
CA SER A 235 12.00 -28.13 -4.15
C SER A 235 11.14 -26.97 -3.64
N TYR A 236 10.76 -26.05 -4.52
CA TYR A 236 9.91 -24.93 -4.14
C TYR A 236 8.50 -25.37 -3.73
N GLU A 237 7.87 -26.25 -4.51
CA GLU A 237 6.54 -26.81 -4.16
C GLU A 237 6.57 -27.58 -2.84
N LEU A 238 7.65 -28.33 -2.56
CA LEU A 238 7.84 -28.96 -1.25
C LEU A 238 7.92 -27.92 -0.14
N LEU A 239 8.74 -26.88 -0.29
CA LEU A 239 8.85 -25.81 0.70
C LEU A 239 7.51 -25.11 0.94
N LYS A 240 6.76 -24.84 -0.12
CA LYS A 240 5.48 -24.12 -0.05
C LYS A 240 4.38 -24.91 0.67
N ASN A 241 4.36 -26.24 0.48
CA ASN A 241 3.27 -27.09 0.97
C ASN A 241 3.60 -27.84 2.27
N ASP A 242 4.87 -27.90 2.70
CA ASP A 242 5.30 -28.63 3.91
C ASP A 242 5.67 -27.66 5.05
N GLU A 243 4.76 -27.49 6.01
CA GLU A 243 4.97 -26.61 7.18
C GLU A 243 6.17 -27.02 8.04
N ILE A 244 6.50 -28.32 8.10
CA ILE A 244 7.64 -28.80 8.90
C ILE A 244 8.93 -28.32 8.26
N ILE A 245 9.06 -28.44 6.93
CA ILE A 245 10.21 -27.90 6.19
C ILE A 245 10.33 -26.39 6.40
N GLN A 246 9.21 -25.64 6.35
CA GLN A 246 9.22 -24.19 6.59
C GLN A 246 9.73 -23.85 8.00
N ILE A 247 9.26 -24.56 9.03
CA ILE A 247 9.71 -24.35 10.41
C ILE A 247 11.20 -24.67 10.56
N GLU A 248 11.67 -25.77 9.97
CA GLU A 248 13.08 -26.14 10.01
C GLU A 248 13.98 -25.14 9.29
N LEU A 249 13.55 -24.65 8.12
CA LEU A 249 14.26 -23.64 7.36
C LEU A 249 14.35 -22.34 8.16
N LYS A 250 13.25 -21.87 8.75
CA LYS A 250 13.25 -20.67 9.62
C LYS A 250 14.27 -20.81 10.75
N LYS A 251 14.31 -21.96 11.43
CA LYS A 251 15.30 -22.24 12.49
C LYS A 251 16.73 -22.25 11.97
N TYR A 252 16.95 -22.69 10.74
CA TYR A 252 18.26 -22.68 10.10
C TYR A 252 18.71 -21.25 9.78
N LEU A 253 17.82 -20.40 9.25
CA LEU A 253 18.11 -19.02 8.88
C LEU A 253 18.36 -18.09 10.10
N ILE A 254 17.82 -18.42 11.26
CA ILE A 254 17.94 -17.60 12.49
C ILE A 254 19.24 -17.89 13.28
N LYS A 255 19.88 -19.05 13.06
CA LYS A 255 21.11 -19.46 13.76
C LYS A 255 22.34 -18.71 13.26
#